data_AF-A0A379Z4W9-F1
#
_entry.id   AF-A0A379Z4W9-F1
#
_cell.length_a   1.000
_cell.length_b   1.000
_cell.length_c   1.000
_cell.angle_alpha   90.00
_cell.angle_beta   90.00
_cell.angle_gamma   90.00
#
_symmetry.space_group_name_H-M   'P 1'
#
loop_
_entity.id
_entity.type
_entity.pdbx_description
1 polymer ?
#
loop_
_entity_poly.entity_id
_entity_poly.type
_entity_poly.pdbx_seq_one_letter_code
_entity_poly.pdbx_strand_id
1 'polypeptide(L)'
;MAAKYNLPVCPHAGGVGLCEYVQHLSMIDYLCIAGTHDGRVIEYVDHLHEHFVHPCEVKGAAYMPPLNPGYSIEMHAASLEQYRFRG
;
A
#
# COMPACT_ATOMS: atom_id res chain seq x y z
N MET A 1 -7.13 -2.31 17.32
CA MET A 1 -7.07 -3.38 18.35
C MET A 1 -5.64 -3.82 18.64
N ALA A 2 -4.80 -4.13 17.63
CA ALA A 2 -3.42 -4.61 17.84
C ALA A 2 -2.60 -3.75 18.83
N ALA A 3 -2.64 -2.43 18.69
CA ALA A 3 -1.96 -1.50 19.60
C ALA A 3 -2.36 -1.66 21.08
N LYS A 4 -3.63 -1.94 21.38
CA LYS A 4 -4.11 -2.18 22.76
C LYS A 4 -3.41 -3.38 23.42
N TYR A 5 -2.99 -4.35 22.62
CA TYR A 5 -2.37 -5.60 23.08
C TYR A 5 -0.88 -5.67 22.74
N ASN A 6 -0.26 -4.56 22.32
CA ASN A 6 1.14 -4.50 21.93
C ASN A 6 1.54 -5.53 20.86
N LEU A 7 0.63 -5.84 19.92
CA LEU A 7 0.91 -6.75 18.81
C LEU A 7 1.36 -5.96 17.57
N PRO A 8 2.44 -6.40 16.87
CA PRO A 8 2.86 -5.77 15.63
C PRO A 8 1.86 -6.03 14.50
N VAL A 9 1.71 -5.05 13.61
CA VAL A 9 0.92 -5.17 12.39
C VAL A 9 1.87 -5.17 11.20
N CYS A 10 1.87 -6.25 10.43
CA CYS A 10 2.63 -6.39 9.19
C CYS A 10 1.64 -6.62 8.04
N PRO A 11 1.18 -5.57 7.34
CA PRO A 11 0.14 -5.73 6.33
C PRO A 11 0.58 -6.58 5.15
N HIS A 12 -0.35 -7.39 4.69
CA HIS A 12 -0.25 -8.10 3.43
C HIS A 12 -0.45 -7.15 2.25
N ALA A 13 0.38 -7.29 1.22
CA ALA A 13 0.37 -6.46 0.03
C ALA A 13 0.48 -7.28 -1.29
N GLY A 14 0.55 -8.60 -1.20
CA GLY A 14 0.62 -9.49 -2.36
C GLY A 14 -0.70 -9.60 -3.13
N GLY A 15 -0.97 -8.63 -4.00
CA GLY A 15 -2.14 -8.59 -4.88
C GLY A 15 -2.23 -7.29 -5.65
N VAL A 16 -3.16 -7.23 -6.62
CA VAL A 16 -3.32 -6.04 -7.49
C VAL A 16 -3.75 -4.83 -6.65
N GLY A 17 -2.88 -3.82 -6.53
CA GLY A 17 -3.18 -2.58 -5.83
C GLY A 17 -3.10 -2.64 -4.31
N LEU A 18 -2.73 -3.78 -3.72
CA LEU A 18 -2.68 -3.88 -2.25
C LEU A 18 -1.53 -3.06 -1.68
N CYS A 19 -0.37 -3.03 -2.35
CA CYS A 19 0.75 -2.15 -2.03
C CYS A 19 0.31 -0.67 -1.99
N GLU A 20 -0.49 -0.25 -2.97
CA GLU A 20 -1.01 1.11 -3.10
C GLU A 20 -1.90 1.49 -1.92
N TYR A 21 -2.67 0.55 -1.36
CA TYR A 21 -3.51 0.77 -0.18
C TYR A 21 -2.73 0.72 1.14
N VAL A 22 -2.03 -0.39 1.41
CA VAL A 22 -1.56 -0.67 2.77
C VAL A 22 -0.44 0.25 3.23
N GLN A 23 0.27 0.92 2.30
CA GLN A 23 1.22 1.99 2.63
C GLN A 23 0.55 3.10 3.47
N HIS A 24 -0.67 3.52 3.12
CA HIS A 24 -1.40 4.56 3.84
C HIS A 24 -1.78 4.10 5.24
N LEU A 25 -2.29 2.87 5.36
CA LEU A 25 -2.72 2.29 6.63
C LEU A 25 -1.55 2.13 7.61
N SER A 26 -0.41 1.66 7.14
CA SER A 26 0.79 1.56 7.98
C SER A 26 1.37 2.91 8.36
N MET A 27 1.30 3.91 7.48
CA MET A 27 1.71 5.28 7.82
C MET A 27 0.79 5.88 8.89
N ILE A 28 -0.53 5.65 8.82
CA ILE A 28 -1.48 6.04 9.86
C ILE A 28 -1.22 5.28 11.17
N ASP A 29 -0.95 3.98 11.11
CA ASP A 29 -0.61 3.18 12.30
C ASP A 29 0.63 3.75 12.99
N TYR A 30 1.68 4.04 12.23
CA TYR A 30 2.91 4.66 12.74
C TYR A 30 2.65 6.04 13.35
N LEU A 31 1.95 6.94 12.66
CA LEU A 31 1.79 8.32 13.10
C LEU A 31 0.76 8.50 14.24
N CYS A 32 -0.32 7.72 14.22
CA CYS A 32 -1.52 8.03 15.00
C CYS A 32 -1.95 6.93 15.98
N ILE A 33 -1.41 5.71 15.87
CA ILE A 33 -1.94 4.56 16.64
C ILE A 33 -0.83 3.85 17.44
N ALA A 34 0.14 3.24 16.76
CA ALA A 34 1.22 2.49 17.37
C ALA A 34 2.44 3.34 17.73
N GLY A 35 2.71 4.42 17.00
CA GLY A 35 3.83 5.33 17.30
C GLY A 35 5.23 4.77 17.01
N THR A 36 5.33 3.59 16.36
CA THR A 36 6.61 2.92 16.11
C THR A 36 6.55 2.03 14.86
N HIS A 37 7.69 1.88 14.18
CA HIS A 37 7.90 0.90 13.12
C HIS A 37 8.77 -0.29 13.58
N ASP A 38 9.16 -0.34 14.86
CA ASP A 38 9.95 -1.44 15.41
C ASP A 38 9.19 -2.77 15.32
N GLY A 39 9.86 -3.83 14.87
CA GLY A 39 9.27 -5.14 14.62
C GLY A 39 8.13 -5.17 13.59
N ARG A 40 7.98 -4.14 12.75
CA ARG A 40 6.91 -4.02 11.74
C ARG A 40 7.50 -3.89 10.35
N VAL A 41 6.85 -4.52 9.39
CA VAL A 41 7.20 -4.44 7.97
C VAL A 41 5.93 -4.47 7.14
N ILE A 42 5.90 -3.67 6.08
CA ILE A 42 4.86 -3.76 5.06
C ILE A 42 5.38 -4.72 4.00
N GLU A 43 4.59 -5.72 3.62
CA GLU A 43 4.94 -6.57 2.47
C GLU A 43 5.05 -5.69 1.22
N TYR A 44 5.98 -6.01 0.31
CA TYR A 44 6.09 -5.41 -1.00
C TYR A 44 6.28 -6.51 -2.04
N VAL A 45 5.59 -6.37 -3.17
CA VAL A 45 5.72 -7.25 -4.34
C VAL A 45 5.73 -6.38 -5.58
N ASP A 46 6.79 -6.48 -6.39
CA ASP A 46 7.00 -5.64 -7.58
C ASP A 46 6.19 -6.15 -8.78
N HIS A 47 4.86 -6.03 -8.71
CA HIS A 47 3.94 -6.48 -9.76
C HIS A 47 2.79 -5.49 -9.94
N LEU A 48 2.48 -5.15 -11.20
CA LEU A 48 1.25 -4.45 -11.63
C LEU A 48 1.12 -2.98 -11.20
N HIS A 49 2.17 -2.38 -10.64
CA HIS A 49 2.20 -0.96 -10.26
C HIS A 49 1.98 -0.04 -11.47
N GLU A 50 2.38 -0.45 -12.66
CA GLU A 50 2.22 0.29 -13.92
C GLU A 50 0.75 0.56 -14.30
N HIS A 51 -0.20 -0.09 -13.64
CA HIS A 51 -1.62 0.12 -13.88
C HIS A 51 -2.24 1.24 -13.04
N PHE A 52 -1.52 1.79 -12.07
CA PHE A 52 -2.00 2.83 -11.17
C PHE A 52 -1.47 4.22 -11.55
N VAL A 53 -2.32 5.24 -11.42
CA VAL A 53 -1.99 6.64 -11.77
C VAL A 53 -0.91 7.20 -10.83
N HIS A 54 -0.93 6.78 -9.57
CA HIS A 54 0.00 7.19 -8.52
C HIS A 54 0.51 5.96 -7.76
N PRO A 55 1.37 5.13 -8.38
CA PRO A 55 1.85 3.90 -7.78
C PRO A 55 2.67 4.19 -6.52
N CYS A 56 2.80 3.19 -5.65
CA CYS A 56 3.68 3.30 -4.49
C CYS A 56 5.15 3.51 -4.93
N GLU A 57 5.91 4.31 -4.17
CA GLU A 57 7.34 4.50 -4.37
C GLU A 57 8.12 3.80 -3.26
N VAL A 58 9.08 2.94 -3.63
CA VAL A 58 9.99 2.29 -2.69
C VAL A 58 11.41 2.81 -2.89
N LYS A 59 12.05 3.30 -1.83
CA LYS A 59 13.46 3.76 -1.83
C LYS A 59 14.19 3.13 -0.66
N GLY A 60 15.35 2.50 -0.92
CA GLY A 60 16.12 1.85 0.13
C GLY A 60 15.32 0.79 0.91
N ALA A 61 14.48 0.01 0.22
CA ALA A 61 13.57 -0.98 0.82
C ALA A 61 12.53 -0.41 1.80
N ALA A 62 12.16 0.87 1.66
CA ALA A 62 11.10 1.51 2.43
C ALA A 62 10.08 2.21 1.51
N TYR A 63 8.80 2.13 1.87
CA TYR A 63 7.73 2.91 1.23
C TYR A 63 7.90 4.39 1.52
N MET A 64 7.81 5.22 0.48
CA MET A 64 7.80 6.67 0.59
C MET A 64 6.36 7.17 0.76
N PRO A 65 6.12 8.20 1.60
CA PRO A 65 4.78 8.77 1.77
C PRO A 65 4.17 9.25 0.44
N PRO A 66 2.95 8.83 0.10
CA PRO A 66 2.23 9.33 -1.07
C PRO A 66 2.02 10.85 -0.98
N LEU A 67 2.23 11.56 -2.09
CA LEU A 67 2.10 13.01 -2.16
C LEU A 67 0.82 13.48 -2.85
N ASN A 68 0.23 12.62 -3.69
CA ASN A 68 -0.99 12.95 -4.42
C ASN A 68 -2.23 12.69 -3.56
N PRO A 69 -3.31 13.49 -3.72
CA PRO A 69 -4.56 13.25 -3.05
C PRO A 69 -5.16 11.88 -3.38
N GLY A 70 -5.93 11.33 -2.43
CA GLY A 70 -6.64 10.07 -2.60
C GLY A 70 -5.93 8.90 -1.94
N TYR A 71 -6.21 7.70 -2.43
CA TYR A 71 -5.83 6.45 -1.78
C TYR A 71 -4.98 5.56 -2.69
N SER A 72 -4.27 6.17 -3.65
CA SER A 72 -3.35 5.57 -4.63
C SER A 72 -3.92 4.47 -5.54
N ILE A 73 -5.20 4.13 -5.44
CA ILE A 73 -5.80 2.98 -6.14
C ILE A 73 -6.44 3.33 -7.49
N GLU A 74 -6.37 4.59 -7.92
CA GLU A 74 -6.90 4.94 -9.23
C GLU A 74 -6.10 4.23 -10.31
N MET A 75 -6.78 3.39 -11.10
CA MET A 75 -6.18 2.68 -12.23
C MET A 75 -6.32 3.51 -13.51
N HIS A 76 -5.34 3.38 -14.40
CA HIS A 76 -5.46 3.92 -15.76
C HIS A 76 -6.66 3.30 -16.49
N ALA A 77 -7.46 4.16 -17.14
CA ALA A 77 -8.62 3.72 -17.93
C ALA A 77 -8.26 2.68 -19.01
N ALA A 78 -7.06 2.80 -19.60
CA ALA A 78 -6.54 1.83 -20.57
C ALA A 78 -6.35 0.43 -19.95
N SER A 79 -5.79 0.35 -18.74
CA SER A 79 -5.65 -0.91 -18.01
C SER A 79 -7.01 -1.54 -17.72
N LEU A 80 -7.98 -0.73 -17.27
CA LEU A 80 -9.34 -1.21 -17.01
C LEU A 80 -10.00 -1.80 -18.25
N GLU A 81 -9.83 -1.18 -19.40
CA GLU A 81 -10.42 -1.69 -20.65
C GLU A 81 -9.70 -2.94 -21.16
N GLN A 82 -8.36 -2.93 -21.15
CA GLN A 82 -7.55 -4.05 -21.62
C GLN A 82 -7.80 -5.33 -20.82
N TYR A 83 -7.92 -5.23 -19.49
CA TYR A 83 -8.06 -6.37 -18.60
C TYR A 83 -9.50 -6.65 -18.15
N ARG A 84 -10.49 -6.02 -18.80
CA ARG A 84 -11.91 -6.31 -18.56
C ARG A 84 -12.24 -7.75 -18.97
N PHE A 85 -12.56 -8.60 -18.02
CA PHE A 85 -13.08 -9.95 -18.30
C PHE A 85 -14.45 -9.85 -19.00
N ARG A 86 -14.66 -10.60 -20.10
CA ARG A 86 -15.87 -10.50 -20.94
C ARG A 86 -16.75 -11.77 -20.98
N GLY A 87 -16.28 -12.89 -20.45
CA GLY A 87 -17.02 -14.16 -20.49
C GLY A 87 -16.97 -14.86 -21.83
#